data_AF-A0A9X5HCG3-F1
#
_entry.id   AF-A0A9X5HCG3-F1
#
_cell.length_a   1.000
_cell.length_b   1.000
_cell.length_c   1.000
_cell.angle_alpha   90.00
_cell.angle_beta   90.00
_cell.angle_gamma   90.00
#
_symmetry.space_group_name_H-M   'P 1'
#
loop_
_entity.id
_entity.type
_entity.pdbx_description
1 polymer ?
#
loop_
_entity_poly.entity_id
_entity_poly.type
_entity_poly.pdbx_seq_one_letter_code
_entity_poly.pdbx_strand_id
1 'polypeptide(L)' 'MNTPHPDPADALLTRVTRLRARVARLVELRSADDPTADDPLRGLYVSEAAARHHLHTTPAPLPDGPDGEEPPGDR' A
#
# COMPACT_ATOMS: atom_id res chain seq x y z
N MET A 1 25.05 -38.58 3.59
CA MET A 1 24.07 -38.09 4.58
C MET A 1 23.19 -37.09 3.88
N ASN A 2 21.89 -37.37 3.75
CA ASN A 2 20.94 -36.50 3.04
C ASN A 2 20.32 -35.52 4.04
N THR A 3 20.72 -34.24 4.02
CA THR A 3 20.13 -33.21 4.88
C THR A 3 18.69 -32.96 4.43
N PRO A 4 17.68 -33.07 5.31
CA PRO A 4 16.31 -32.76 4.94
C PRO A 4 16.22 -31.30 4.51
N HIS A 5 15.72 -31.06 3.30
CA HIS A 5 15.45 -29.71 2.80
C HIS A 5 14.17 -29.21 3.49
N PRO A 6 14.15 -27.98 4.02
CA PRO A 6 12.94 -27.42 4.61
C PRO A 6 11.81 -27.41 3.57
N ASP A 7 10.59 -27.65 4.04
CA ASP A 7 9.40 -27.48 3.20
C ASP A 7 9.44 -26.07 2.59
N PRO A 8 9.27 -25.91 1.26
CA PRO A 8 9.20 -24.61 0.63
C PRO A 8 8.23 -23.63 1.33
N ALA A 9 7.14 -24.12 1.92
CA ALA A 9 6.22 -23.30 2.70
C ALA A 9 6.89 -22.71 3.95
N ASP A 10 7.61 -23.52 4.73
CA ASP A 10 8.33 -23.09 5.93
C ASP A 10 9.45 -22.09 5.60
N ALA A 11 10.16 -22.32 4.49
CA ALA A 11 11.20 -21.42 4.00
C ALA A 11 10.62 -20.06 3.57
N LEU A 12 9.42 -20.04 2.98
CA LEU A 12 8.71 -18.81 2.64
C LEU A 12 8.25 -18.07 3.91
N LEU A 13 7.60 -18.77 4.84
CA LEU A 13 7.11 -18.18 6.09
C LEU A 13 8.25 -17.56 6.92
N THR A 14 9.41 -18.21 6.95
CA THR A 14 10.62 -17.68 7.59
C THR A 14 11.07 -16.36 6.95
N ARG A 15 11.09 -16.28 5.62
CA ARG A 15 11.46 -15.06 4.89
C ARG A 15 10.45 -13.94 5.12
N VAL A 16 9.15 -14.24 5.07
CA VAL A 16 8.06 -13.28 5.34
C VAL A 16 8.15 -12.75 6.78
N THR A 17 8.40 -13.61 7.76
CA THR A 17 8.56 -13.21 9.16
C THR A 17 9.73 -12.24 9.33
N ARG A 18 10.88 -12.55 8.72
CA ARG A 18 12.05 -11.66 8.73
C ARG A 18 11.77 -10.33 8.04
N LEU A 19 11.04 -10.34 6.92
CA LEU A 19 10.66 -9.12 6.23
C LEU A 19 9.76 -8.26 7.10
N ARG A 20 8.73 -8.84 7.72
CA ARG A 20 7.81 -8.14 8.64
C ARG A 20 8.57 -7.49 9.80
N ALA A 21 9.51 -8.20 10.42
CA ALA A 21 10.33 -7.64 11.49
C ALA A 21 11.18 -6.45 11.03
N ARG A 22 11.77 -6.51 9.83
CA ARG A 22 12.55 -5.41 9.26
C ARG A 22 11.68 -4.19 8.95
N VAL A 23 10.50 -4.42 8.37
CA VAL A 23 9.53 -3.35 8.06
C VAL A 23 9.05 -2.68 9.35
N ALA A 24 8.68 -3.46 10.37
CA ALA A 24 8.26 -2.91 11.66
C ALA A 24 9.34 -2.00 12.26
N ARG A 25 10.61 -2.42 12.25
CA ARG A 25 11.72 -1.60 12.72
C ARG A 25 11.89 -0.31 11.90
N LEU A 26 11.72 -0.38 10.58
CA LEU A 26 11.82 0.79 9.71
C LEU A 26 10.68 1.78 9.97
N VAL A 27 9.47 1.28 10.18
CA VAL A 27 8.31 2.10 10.54
C VAL A 27 8.56 2.77 11.88
N GLU A 28 8.97 2.03 12.92
CA GLU A 28 9.30 2.58 14.23
C GLU A 28 10.31 3.75 14.13
N LEU A 29 11.42 3.53 13.42
CA LEU A 29 12.45 4.55 13.23
C LEU A 29 11.93 5.80 12.51
N ARG A 30 11.06 5.63 11.51
CA ARG A 30 10.53 6.74 10.72
C ARG A 30 9.40 7.48 11.42
N SER A 31 8.59 6.77 12.19
CA SER A 31 7.50 7.33 12.99
C SER A 31 8.02 8.15 14.15
N ALA A 32 9.17 7.80 14.73
CA ALA A 32 9.78 8.56 15.82
C ALA A 32 10.05 10.04 15.47
N ASP A 33 10.34 10.32 14.20
CA ASP A 33 10.60 11.67 13.68
C ASP A 33 9.37 12.33 13.01
N ASP A 34 8.23 11.64 12.97
CA ASP A 34 6.98 12.14 12.38
C ASP A 34 5.87 12.20 13.45
N PRO A 35 5.56 13.39 13.99
CA PRO A 35 4.56 13.54 15.05
C PRO A 35 3.13 13.18 14.61
N THR A 36 2.91 12.98 13.30
CA THR A 36 1.62 12.57 12.73
C THR A 36 1.55 11.09 12.39
N ALA A 37 2.57 10.28 12.73
CA ALA A 37 2.69 8.89 12.30
C ALA A 37 1.49 8.01 12.65
N ASP A 38 0.86 8.24 13.81
CA ASP A 38 -0.33 7.50 14.27
C ASP A 38 -1.65 8.19 13.89
N ASP A 39 -1.60 9.32 13.19
CA ASP A 39 -2.79 10.05 12.76
C ASP A 39 -3.44 9.33 11.56
N PRO A 40 -4.69 8.83 11.66
CA PRO A 40 -5.38 8.18 10.55
C PRO A 40 -5.62 9.12 9.36
N LEU A 41 -5.55 10.44 9.57
CA LEU A 41 -5.66 11.49 8.55
C LEU A 41 -4.29 12.01 8.11
N ARG A 42 -3.18 11.33 8.46
CA ARG A 42 -1.82 11.70 8.02
C ARG A 42 -1.77 11.85 6.50
N GLY A 43 -1.24 12.99 6.06
CA GLY A 43 -1.17 13.33 4.62
C GLY A 43 -2.48 13.84 4.01
N LEU A 44 -3.58 13.85 4.77
CA LEU A 44 -4.88 14.43 4.38
C LEU A 44 -5.14 15.81 4.98
N TYR A 45 -4.23 16.33 5.82
CA TYR A 45 -4.26 17.73 6.23
C TYR A 45 -3.91 18.62 5.04
N VAL A 46 -4.94 19.00 4.31
CA VAL A 46 -4.88 20.08 3.34
C VAL A 46 -5.44 21.33 4.00
N SER A 47 -4.72 22.44 3.88
CA SER A 47 -5.29 23.74 4.26
C SER A 47 -6.49 24.05 3.37
N GLU A 48 -7.41 24.89 3.85
CA GLU A 48 -8.56 25.32 3.06
C GLU A 48 -8.14 25.90 1.70
N ALA A 49 -7.01 26.62 1.67
CA ALA A 49 -6.42 27.13 0.43
C ALA A 49 -5.92 26.03 -0.51
N ALA A 50 -5.26 24.99 0.02
CA ALA A 50 -4.81 23.84 -0.78
C ALA A 50 -6.00 23.03 -1.32
N ALA A 51 -7.04 22.83 -0.50
CA ALA A 51 -8.29 22.18 -0.93
C ALA A 51 -8.96 22.95 -2.07
N ARG A 52 -9.14 24.27 -1.93
CA ARG A 52 -9.67 25.14 -3.00
C ARG A 52 -8.80 25.08 -4.25
N HIS A 53 -7.48 25.12 -4.09
CA HIS A 53 -6.56 25.01 -5.21
C HIS A 53 -6.78 23.70 -5.97
N HIS A 54 -6.76 22.56 -5.30
CA HIS A 54 -6.98 21.25 -5.95
C HIS A 54 -8.36 21.14 -6.60
N LEU A 55 -9.43 21.63 -5.97
CA LEU A 55 -10.77 21.65 -6.57
C LEU A 55 -10.85 22.49 -7.85
N HIS A 56 -9.98 23.49 -8.01
CA HIS A 56 -9.98 24.38 -9.16
C HIS A 56 -8.92 24.03 -10.22
N THR A 57 -7.87 23.30 -9.85
CA THR A 57 -6.75 22.97 -10.75
C THR A 57 -6.69 21.51 -11.16
N THR A 58 -7.36 20.61 -10.45
CA THR A 58 -7.46 19.20 -10.86
C THR A 58 -8.44 19.09 -12.04
N PRO A 59 -7.97 18.64 -13.23
CA PRO A 59 -8.86 18.34 -14.34
C PRO A 59 -9.89 17.29 -13.92
N ALA A 60 -11.13 17.41 -14.39
CA ALA A 60 -12.13 16.37 -14.17
C ALA A 60 -11.56 15.01 -14.64
N PRO A 61 -11.76 13.92 -13.88
CA PRO A 61 -11.43 12.58 -14.36
C PRO A 61 -12.06 12.40 -15.73
N LEU A 62 -11.30 11.89 -16.71
CA LEU A 62 -11.95 11.41 -17.93
C LEU A 62 -12.97 10.35 -17.50
N PRO A 63 -14.17 10.33 -18.11
CA PRO A 63 -15.09 9.22 -17.88
C PRO A 63 -14.32 7.92 -18.11
N ASP A 64 -14.43 6.98 -17.17
CA ASP A 64 -13.96 5.62 -17.40
C ASP A 64 -14.58 5.16 -18.74
N GLY A 65 -13.72 4.71 -19.66
CA GLY A 65 -14.17 4.17 -20.94
C GLY A 65 -15.21 3.06 -20.72
N PRO A 66 -16.04 2.76 -21.73
CA PRO A 66 -17.23 1.93 -21.56
C PRO A 66 -16.92 0.66 -20.77
N ASP A 67 -17.72 0.47 -19.73
CA ASP A 67 -17.64 -0.57 -18.73
C ASP A 67 -17.17 -1.91 -19.30
N GLY A 68 -16.32 -2.59 -18.53
CA GLY A 68 -15.69 -3.86 -18.87
C GLY A 68 -16.60 -4.79 -19.66
N GLU A 69 -16.24 -4.99 -20.93
CA GLU A 69 -16.79 -6.03 -21.76
C GLU A 69 -16.38 -7.37 -21.14
N GLU A 70 -17.31 -7.96 -20.39
CA GLU A 70 -17.19 -9.31 -19.85
C GLU A 70 -16.85 -10.25 -21.02
N PRO A 71 -15.75 -11.02 -20.96
CA PRO A 71 -15.36 -11.85 -22.09
C PRO A 71 -16.51 -12.82 -22.42
N PRO A 72 -16.80 -13.08 -23.71
CA PRO A 72 -17.94 -13.88 -24.09
C PRO A 72 -17.83 -15.27 -23.45
N GLY A 73 -18.76 -15.57 -22.54
CA GLY A 73 -18.87 -16.88 -21.95
C GLY A 73 -19.19 -17.90 -23.03
N ASP A 74 -18.34 -18.92 -23.16
CA ASP A 74 -18.59 -20.10 -23.98
C ASP A 74 -19.98 -20.68 -23.61
N ARG A 75 -20.95 -20.54 -24.52
CA ARG A 75 -22.18 -21.30 -24.56
C ARG A 75 -22.32 -21.98 -25.91
#